data_AF-A0A2N3X0B9-F1
#
_entry.id   AF-A0A2N3X0B9-F1
#
_cell.length_a   1.000
_cell.length_b   1.000
_cell.length_c   1.000
_cell.angle_alpha   90.00
_cell.angle_beta   90.00
_cell.angle_gamma   90.00
#
_symmetry.space_group_name_H-M   'P 1'
#
loop_
_entity.id
_entity.type
_entity.pdbx_description
1 polymer ?
#
loop_
_entity_poly.entity_id
_entity_poly.type
_entity_poly.pdbx_seq_one_letter_code
_entity_poly.pdbx_strand_id
1 'polypeptide(L)'
;MEWNLRLAAARRGIWTATDLRTRLAAHGLAVSAGKMSKWWSGRPASVKLGDLDALCAVLGCPVDELLVPERASRPRLTPVPARQAR
;
A
#
# COMPACT_ATOMS: atom_id res chain seq x y z
N MET A 1 5.67 5.34 7.93
CA MET A 1 4.76 4.55 7.08
C MET A 1 5.62 3.84 6.07
N GLU A 2 5.69 2.52 6.15
CA GLU A 2 6.41 1.67 5.20
C GLU A 2 5.59 1.45 3.93
N TRP A 3 6.28 1.43 2.79
CA TRP A 3 5.68 1.16 1.48
C TRP A 3 5.97 -0.29 1.10
N ASN A 4 4.93 -1.11 1.05
CA ASN A 4 5.03 -2.56 0.95
C ASN A 4 4.56 -3.12 -0.42
N LEU A 5 4.54 -2.27 -1.45
CA LEU A 5 4.00 -2.61 -2.77
C LEU A 5 4.60 -3.88 -3.36
N ARG A 6 5.93 -4.03 -3.32
CA ARG A 6 6.61 -5.17 -3.95
C ARG A 6 6.21 -6.50 -3.32
N LEU A 7 6.10 -6.55 -1.99
CA LEU A 7 5.67 -7.77 -1.29
C LEU A 7 4.18 -8.04 -1.54
N ALA A 8 3.34 -7.01 -1.49
CA ALA A 8 1.92 -7.13 -1.79
C ALA A 8 1.70 -7.69 -3.21
N ALA A 9 2.45 -7.19 -4.19
CA ALA A 9 2.44 -7.67 -5.58
C ALA A 9 2.93 -9.11 -5.71
N ALA A 10 4.05 -9.46 -5.06
CA ALA A 10 4.60 -10.82 -5.10
C ALA A 10 3.62 -11.88 -4.55
N ARG A 11 2.88 -11.56 -3.48
CA ARG A 11 1.81 -12.44 -2.94
C ARG A 11 0.71 -12.77 -3.95
N ARG A 12 0.57 -11.96 -5.01
CA ARG A 12 -0.41 -12.11 -6.10
C ARG A 12 0.24 -12.57 -7.41
N GLY A 13 1.48 -13.06 -7.35
CA GLY A 13 2.20 -13.58 -8.51
C GLY A 13 2.76 -12.50 -9.45
N ILE A 14 2.84 -11.25 -9.00
CA ILE A 14 3.39 -10.14 -9.78
C ILE A 14 4.82 -9.87 -9.30
N TRP A 15 5.80 -10.23 -10.13
CA TRP A 15 7.21 -10.28 -9.75
C TRP A 15 8.08 -9.16 -10.32
N THR A 16 7.54 -8.36 -11.25
CA THR A 16 8.31 -7.29 -11.92
C THR A 16 7.52 -5.98 -11.96
N ALA A 17 8.26 -4.86 -11.95
CA ALA A 17 7.69 -3.53 -12.11
C ALA A 17 6.92 -3.40 -13.44
N THR A 18 7.44 -4.03 -14.50
CA THR A 18 6.83 -4.01 -15.83
C THR A 18 5.51 -4.76 -15.86
N ASP A 19 5.41 -5.94 -15.23
CA ASP A 19 4.16 -6.70 -15.13
C ASP A 19 3.08 -5.89 -14.40
N LEU A 20 3.42 -5.33 -13.22
CA LEU A 20 2.47 -4.49 -12.48
C LEU A 20 2.05 -3.25 -13.31
N ARG A 21 2.99 -2.59 -14.00
CA ARG A 21 2.68 -1.44 -14.87
C ARG A 21 1.72 -1.82 -16.00
N THR A 22 1.90 -2.98 -16.62
CA THR A 22 1.01 -3.48 -17.68
C THR A 22 -0.40 -3.74 -17.14
N ARG A 23 -0.51 -4.34 -15.96
CA ARG A 23 -1.82 -4.58 -15.31
C ARG A 23 -2.51 -3.28 -14.92
N LEU A 24 -1.77 -2.30 -14.38
CA LEU A 24 -2.30 -0.97 -14.07
C LEU A 24 -2.83 -0.26 -15.34
N ALA A 25 -2.09 -0.36 -16.45
CA ALA A 25 -2.53 0.22 -17.72
C ALA A 25 -3.82 -0.45 -18.25
N ALA A 26 -3.97 -1.77 -18.09
CA ALA A 26 -5.20 -2.48 -18.45
C ALA A 26 -6.42 -2.03 -17.61
N HIS A 27 -6.20 -1.47 -16.42
CA HIS A 27 -7.21 -0.88 -15.55
C HIS A 27 -7.32 0.66 -15.69
N GLY A 28 -6.77 1.23 -16.76
CA GLY A 28 -6.88 2.66 -17.05
C GLY A 28 -5.87 3.56 -16.32
N LEU A 29 -4.94 2.98 -15.55
CA LEU A 29 -3.86 3.74 -14.90
C LEU A 29 -2.55 3.64 -15.69
N ALA A 30 -2.31 4.62 -16.56
CA ALA A 30 -1.04 4.74 -17.28
C ALA A 30 0.06 5.35 -16.38
N VAL A 31 0.93 4.49 -15.86
CA VAL A 31 2.09 4.90 -15.03
C VAL A 31 3.34 5.01 -15.88
N SER A 32 4.07 6.13 -15.78
CA SER A 32 5.36 6.29 -16.45
C SER A 32 6.41 5.34 -15.86
N ALA A 33 7.42 4.95 -16.67
CA ALA A 33 8.48 4.06 -16.21
C ALA A 33 9.21 4.61 -14.96
N GLY A 34 9.49 5.92 -14.92
CA GLY A 34 10.15 6.54 -13.77
C GLY A 34 9.31 6.53 -12.49
N LYS A 35 7.98 6.75 -12.60
CA LYS A 35 7.07 6.67 -11.44
C LYS A 35 6.97 5.23 -10.95
N MET A 36 6.88 4.28 -11.88
CA MET A 36 6.84 2.85 -11.57
C MET A 36 8.12 2.39 -10.85
N SER A 37 9.30 2.79 -11.31
CA SER A 37 10.57 2.46 -10.67
C SER A 37 10.66 2.99 -9.24
N LYS A 38 10.17 4.22 -8.99
CA LYS A 38 10.11 4.79 -7.64
C LYS A 38 9.17 4.01 -6.72
N TRP A 39 8.02 3.58 -7.22
CA TRP A 39 7.09 2.73 -6.48
C TRP A 39 7.63 1.32 -6.22
N TRP A 40 8.32 0.73 -7.19
CA TRP A 40 8.74 -0.66 -7.11
C TRP A 40 9.96 -0.86 -6.20
N SER A 41 10.94 0.04 -6.28
CA SER A 41 12.24 -0.12 -5.61
C SER A 41 12.46 0.82 -4.43
N GLY A 42 11.56 1.77 -4.17
CA GLY A 42 11.74 2.78 -3.13
C GLY A 42 10.46 3.16 -2.40
N ARG A 43 10.55 4.18 -1.54
CA ARG A 43 9.40 4.82 -0.88
C ARG A 43 9.03 6.09 -1.67
N PRO A 44 7.83 6.17 -2.28
CA PRO A 44 7.39 7.42 -2.89
C PRO A 44 7.17 8.50 -1.82
N ALA A 45 7.50 9.75 -2.15
CA ALA A 45 7.21 10.90 -1.28
C ALA A 45 5.69 11.17 -1.19
N SER A 46 4.96 10.88 -2.26
CA SER A 46 3.51 11.01 -2.32
C SER A 46 2.90 10.02 -3.32
N VAL A 47 1.67 9.61 -3.03
CA VAL A 47 0.83 8.77 -3.91
C VAL A 47 -0.55 9.40 -3.91
N LYS A 48 -1.14 9.62 -5.09
CA LYS A 48 -2.50 10.17 -5.17
C LYS A 48 -3.49 9.10 -4.73
N LEU A 49 -4.60 9.50 -4.11
CA LEU A 49 -5.64 8.55 -3.67
C LEU A 49 -6.17 7.68 -4.81
N GLY A 50 -6.37 8.25 -6.01
CA GLY A 50 -6.78 7.48 -7.19
C GLY A 50 -5.73 6.48 -7.70
N ASP A 51 -4.43 6.80 -7.55
CA ASP A 51 -3.37 5.83 -7.86
C ASP A 51 -3.42 4.65 -6.86
N LEU A 52 -3.66 4.96 -5.58
CA LEU A 52 -3.77 4.01 -4.49
C LEU A 52 -4.96 3.07 -4.67
N ASP A 53 -6.12 3.62 -5.04
CA ASP A 53 -7.33 2.87 -5.36
C ASP A 53 -7.10 1.89 -6.52
N ALA A 54 -6.50 2.36 -7.61
CA ALA A 54 -6.15 1.51 -8.75
C ALA A 54 -5.14 0.41 -8.39
N LEU A 55 -4.14 0.70 -7.54
CA LEU A 55 -3.22 -0.31 -7.03
C LEU A 55 -3.95 -1.38 -6.22
N CYS A 56 -4.82 -0.96 -5.29
CA CYS A 56 -5.65 -1.88 -4.50
C CYS A 56 -6.57 -2.72 -5.38
N ALA A 57 -7.16 -2.12 -6.43
CA ALA A 57 -8.04 -2.82 -7.37
C ALA A 57 -7.30 -3.86 -8.22
N VAL A 58 -6.13 -3.51 -8.76
CA VAL A 58 -5.29 -4.43 -9.57
C VAL A 58 -4.72 -5.56 -8.73
N LEU A 59 -4.35 -5.27 -7.48
CA LEU A 59 -3.82 -6.27 -6.57
C LEU A 59 -4.95 -7.08 -5.92
N GLY A 60 -6.15 -6.54 -5.75
CA GLY A 60 -7.16 -7.16 -4.88
C GLY A 60 -6.64 -7.19 -3.43
N CYS A 61 -6.15 -6.05 -2.95
CA CYS A 61 -5.62 -5.90 -1.60
C CYS A 61 -6.21 -4.66 -0.92
N PRO A 62 -6.39 -4.68 0.40
CA PRO A 62 -6.69 -3.47 1.14
C PRO A 62 -5.46 -2.55 1.19
N VAL A 63 -5.70 -1.27 1.50
CA VAL A 63 -4.65 -0.25 1.55
C VAL A 63 -3.59 -0.51 2.63
N ASP A 64 -3.95 -1.19 3.72
CA ASP A 64 -3.01 -1.51 4.80
C ASP A 64 -1.94 -2.54 4.39
N GLU A 65 -2.19 -3.32 3.33
CA GLU A 65 -1.15 -4.16 2.75
C GLU A 65 -0.09 -3.35 1.97
N LEU A 66 -0.44 -2.15 1.50
CA LEU A 66 0.45 -1.24 0.76
C LEU A 66 1.14 -0.22 1.67
N LEU A 67 0.39 0.36 2.61
CA LEU A 67 0.81 1.40 3.54
C LEU A 67 0.84 0.84 4.96
N VAL A 68 1.96 0.23 5.32
CA VAL A 68 2.12 -0.40 6.63
C VAL A 68 2.60 0.68 7.63
N PRO A 69 1.98 0.81 8.81
CA PRO A 69 2.52 1.67 9.85
C PRO A 69 3.94 1.23 10.20
N GLU A 70 4.91 2.14 10.12
CA GLU A 70 6.20 1.91 10.78
C GLU A 70 5.87 1.63 12.24
N ARG A 71 6.37 0.53 12.80
CA ARG A 71 6.13 0.18 14.20
C ARG A 71 6.63 1.31 15.11
N ALA A 72 5.79 2.31 15.36
CA ALA A 72 5.81 2.99 16.62
C ALA A 72 5.47 1.91 17.64
N SER A 73 6.36 1.69 18.61
CA SER A 73 5.99 1.09 19.88
C SER A 73 4.66 1.72 20.28
N ARG A 74 3.53 1.04 20.02
CA ARG A 74 2.23 1.54 20.47
C ARG A 74 2.36 1.43 21.99
N PRO A 75 2.38 2.54 22.75
CA PRO A 75 2.10 2.38 24.17
C PRO A 75 0.76 1.67 24.22
N ARG A 76 0.71 0.52 24.90
CA ARG A 76 -0.55 -0.16 25.17
C ARG A 76 -1.47 0.92 25.72
N LEU A 77 -2.50 1.27 24.96
CA LEU A 77 -3.56 2.13 25.48
C LEU A 77 -4.12 1.35 26.66
N THR A 78 -3.76 1.78 27.87
CA THR A 78 -4.35 1.23 29.08
C THR A 78 -5.84 1.50 28.97
N PRO A 79 -6.70 0.46 28.96
CA PRO A 79 -8.13 0.67 28.88
C PRO A 79 -8.54 1.57 30.04
N VAL A 80 -9.25 2.66 29.72
CA VAL A 80 -9.86 3.53 30.72
C VAL A 80 -10.84 2.67 31.51
N PRO A 81 -10.72 2.57 32.84
CA PRO A 81 -11.62 1.75 33.64
C PRO A 81 -13.06 2.24 33.43
N ALA A 82 -13.94 1.31 33.05
CA ALA A 82 -15.35 1.60 32.88
C ALA A 82 -15.90 2.14 34.20
N ARG A 83 -16.38 3.38 34.18
CA ARG A 83 -17.01 4.01 35.33
C ARG A 83 -18.29 3.25 35.63
N GLN A 84 -18.28 2.41 36.66
CA GLN A 84 -19.48 1.70 37.11
C GLN A 84 -20.48 2.75 37.61
N ALA A 85 -21.61 2.88 36.91
CA ALA A 85 -22.73 3.68 37.36
C ALA A 85 -23.40 2.94 38.52
N ARG A 86 -23.59 3.66 39.63
CA ARG A 86 -24.31 3.23 40.83
C ARG A 86 -25.82 3.29 40.62
#